data_AF-A0A381U563-F1
#
_entry.id   AF-A0A381U563-F1
#
_cell.length_a   1.000
_cell.length_b   1.000
_cell.length_c   1.000
_cell.angle_alpha   90.00
_cell.angle_beta   90.00
_cell.angle_gamma   90.00
#
_symmetry.space_group_name_H-M   'P 1'
#
loop_
_entity.id
_entity.type
_entity.pdbx_description
1 polymer ?
#
loop_
_entity_poly.entity_id
_entity_poly.type
_entity_poly.pdbx_seq_one_letter_code
_entity_poly.pdbx_strand_id
1 'polypeptide(L)'
;MATPVEEHARIGSIDVLRGFALLGILLLNITAFGLHSAGYFNPLVPLGETVADRELNVRVWGAVSVLFEGAMRALFSMLFGAGVVLFTAGRVNARSLHFRRNLWLLVFGLVDAFLLLWTGDILMVYALAGMILYGLRDWSPRRLVITSAVLMVVMGVGLGAAGWGLGQLRTADPSDPGWAGFAAQNNPSVEAYEEELAERRANYPRAFAWSAVHMVGIMFAFVLLVPDALAMMLLGMVLFKVGVLDASRSVGWYARLAVVGFGLGLVTNLWELRHALVADLDL
;
A
#
# COMPACT_ATOMS: atom_id res chain seq x y z
N MET A 1 -19.06 6.51 -38.22
CA MET A 1 -18.41 7.25 -37.11
C MET A 1 -18.67 6.46 -35.84
N ALA A 2 -17.62 6.03 -35.12
CA ALA A 2 -17.83 5.41 -33.82
C ALA A 2 -18.42 6.48 -32.90
N THR A 3 -19.71 6.36 -32.59
CA THR A 3 -20.32 7.14 -31.54
C THR A 3 -19.52 6.89 -30.27
N PRO A 4 -19.08 7.95 -29.55
CA PRO A 4 -18.49 7.79 -28.23
C PRO A 4 -19.48 6.96 -27.40
N VAL A 5 -18.97 5.99 -26.65
CA VAL A 5 -19.79 5.23 -25.71
C VAL A 5 -20.45 6.25 -24.79
N GLU A 6 -21.79 6.33 -24.82
CA GLU A 6 -22.52 7.19 -23.89
C GLU A 6 -22.06 6.88 -22.47
N GLU A 7 -21.77 7.94 -21.74
CA GLU A 7 -21.27 7.97 -20.36
C GLU A 7 -22.36 7.51 -19.38
N HIS A 8 -22.89 6.31 -19.58
CA HIS A 8 -23.94 5.75 -18.75
C HIS A 8 -23.37 5.49 -17.35
N ALA A 9 -23.70 6.40 -16.44
CA ALA A 9 -23.55 6.39 -14.99
C ALA A 9 -22.11 6.20 -14.47
N ARG A 10 -21.20 7.14 -14.80
CA ARG A 10 -20.03 7.35 -13.91
C ARG A 10 -20.54 7.78 -12.54
N ILE A 11 -20.19 7.00 -11.52
CA ILE A 11 -20.49 7.36 -10.13
C ILE A 11 -19.43 8.39 -9.72
N GLY A 12 -19.75 9.68 -9.86
CA GLY A 12 -18.81 10.78 -9.61
C GLY A 12 -18.18 10.74 -8.22
N SER A 13 -18.90 10.25 -7.21
CA SER A 13 -18.36 10.05 -5.86
C SER A 13 -17.22 9.01 -5.81
N ILE A 14 -17.29 7.94 -6.60
CA ILE A 14 -16.22 6.93 -6.68
C ILE A 14 -14.95 7.55 -7.29
N ASP A 15 -15.09 8.36 -8.34
CA ASP A 15 -13.96 8.99 -9.00
C ASP A 15 -13.30 10.05 -8.10
N VAL A 16 -14.08 10.84 -7.35
CA VAL A 16 -13.56 11.79 -6.33
C VAL A 16 -12.81 11.04 -5.22
N LEU A 17 -13.37 9.95 -4.70
CA LEU A 17 -12.73 9.15 -3.65
C LEU A 17 -11.39 8.54 -4.13
N ARG A 18 -11.31 8.15 -5.41
CA ARG A 18 -10.03 7.69 -6.01
C ARG A 18 -9.01 8.81 -6.03
N GLY A 19 -9.38 10.01 -6.49
CA GLY A 19 -8.50 11.18 -6.50
C GLY A 19 -7.99 11.53 -5.11
N PHE A 20 -8.87 11.53 -4.11
CA PHE A 20 -8.49 11.77 -2.72
C PHE A 20 -7.52 10.70 -2.18
N ALA A 21 -7.80 9.42 -2.45
CA ALA A 21 -6.90 8.33 -2.06
C ALA A 21 -5.52 8.46 -2.71
N LEU A 22 -5.43 8.87 -3.98
CA LEU A 22 -4.16 9.10 -4.67
C LEU A 22 -3.35 10.23 -4.04
N LEU A 23 -3.99 11.34 -3.62
CA LEU A 23 -3.30 12.41 -2.89
C LEU A 23 -2.75 11.94 -1.55
N GLY A 24 -3.48 11.07 -0.84
CA GLY A 24 -2.98 10.47 0.39
C GLY A 24 -1.81 9.50 0.16
N ILE A 25 -1.86 8.69 -0.90
CA ILE A 25 -0.76 7.81 -1.31
C ILE A 25 0.49 8.62 -1.69
N LEU A 26 0.32 9.81 -2.29
CA LEU A 26 1.44 10.69 -2.62
C LEU A 26 2.26 11.08 -1.39
N LEU A 27 1.62 11.34 -0.24
CA LEU A 27 2.33 11.68 1.00
C LEU A 27 3.32 10.59 1.44
N LEU A 28 2.94 9.32 1.28
CA LEU A 28 3.80 8.16 1.58
C LEU A 28 4.95 8.00 0.59
N ASN A 29 4.74 8.40 -0.66
CA ASN A 29 5.81 8.34 -1.67
C ASN A 29 6.80 9.50 -1.50
N ILE A 30 6.37 10.66 -1.00
CA ILE A 30 7.29 11.76 -0.69
C ILE A 30 8.34 11.30 0.33
N THR A 31 7.97 10.53 1.36
CA THR A 31 8.94 9.99 2.33
C THR A 31 9.84 8.93 1.70
N ALA A 32 9.28 7.99 0.93
CA ALA A 32 10.05 6.92 0.28
C ALA A 32 11.09 7.43 -0.75
N PHE A 33 10.75 8.47 -1.52
CA PHE A 33 11.63 9.02 -2.57
C PHE A 33 12.44 10.22 -2.13
N GLY A 34 11.91 11.03 -1.21
CA GLY A 34 12.58 12.23 -0.71
C GLY A 34 13.69 11.92 0.27
N LEU A 35 13.65 10.75 0.91
CA LEU A 35 14.59 10.32 1.95
C LEU A 35 15.41 9.11 1.51
N HIS A 36 16.34 8.72 2.37
CA HIS A 36 16.98 7.40 2.32
C HIS A 36 15.93 6.29 2.39
N SER A 37 16.22 5.13 1.80
CA SER A 37 15.34 3.96 1.73
C SER A 37 14.74 3.56 3.10
N ALA A 38 15.56 3.51 4.15
CA ALA A 38 15.15 3.27 5.53
C ALA A 38 14.23 4.36 6.15
N GLY A 39 14.24 5.58 5.61
CA GLY A 39 13.49 6.73 6.14
C GLY A 39 11.97 6.60 6.03
N TYR A 40 11.48 5.63 5.24
CA TYR A 40 10.06 5.27 5.24
C TYR A 40 9.63 4.63 6.58
N PHE A 41 10.47 3.73 7.12
CA PHE A 41 10.16 2.95 8.32
C PHE A 41 10.68 3.59 9.61
N ASN A 42 11.76 4.38 9.51
CA ASN A 42 12.44 4.95 10.66
C ASN A 42 12.55 6.48 10.53
N PRO A 43 11.75 7.25 11.29
CA PRO A 43 11.77 8.72 11.21
C PRO A 43 13.00 9.35 11.89
N LEU A 44 13.89 8.54 12.47
CA LEU A 44 15.15 8.99 13.06
C LEU A 44 16.31 9.00 12.06
N VAL A 45 16.14 8.39 10.89
CA VAL A 45 17.12 8.43 9.82
C VAL A 45 17.30 9.89 9.38
N PRO A 46 18.54 10.43 9.28
CA PRO A 46 18.79 11.84 9.49
C PRO A 46 18.00 12.80 8.58
N LEU A 47 17.30 13.72 9.23
CA LEU A 47 16.69 14.92 8.67
C LEU A 47 16.79 16.03 9.72
N GLY A 48 17.64 17.02 9.48
CA GLY A 48 17.88 18.11 10.43
C GLY A 48 18.89 17.76 11.53
N GLU A 49 19.53 18.80 12.08
CA GLU A 49 20.64 18.68 13.02
C GLU A 49 20.20 18.96 14.47
N THR A 50 19.01 19.54 14.65
CA THR A 50 18.54 20.01 15.95
C THR A 50 17.53 19.05 16.59
N VAL A 51 17.41 19.11 17.91
CA VAL A 51 16.36 18.38 18.66
C VAL A 51 14.96 18.77 18.19
N ALA A 52 14.76 20.06 17.84
CA ALA A 52 13.48 20.55 17.34
C ALA A 52 13.10 19.93 15.98
N ASP A 53 14.07 19.73 15.10
CA ASP A 53 13.85 19.07 13.80
C ASP A 53 13.44 17.61 14.00
N ARG A 54 14.13 16.91 14.90
CA ARG A 54 13.81 15.51 15.24
C ARG A 54 12.40 15.36 15.80
N GLU A 55 12.00 16.24 16.72
CA GLU A 55 10.63 16.22 17.26
C GLU A 55 9.59 16.49 16.17
N LEU A 56 9.86 17.44 15.27
CA LEU A 56 8.95 17.76 14.17
C LEU A 56 8.82 16.57 13.21
N ASN A 57 9.93 15.92 12.85
CA ASN A 57 9.92 14.76 11.97
C ASN A 57 9.08 13.62 12.54
N VAL A 58 9.25 13.29 13.82
CA VAL A 58 8.48 12.25 14.50
C VAL A 58 6.98 12.60 14.52
N ARG A 59 6.62 13.86 14.75
CA ARG A 59 5.22 14.31 14.73
C ARG A 59 4.60 14.23 13.34
N VAL A 60 5.34 14.66 12.30
CA VAL A 60 4.88 14.60 10.90
C VAL A 60 4.74 13.14 10.45
N TRP A 61 5.76 12.32 10.71
CA TRP A 61 5.73 10.89 10.42
C TRP A 61 4.55 10.21 11.13
N GLY A 62 4.38 10.44 12.43
CA GLY A 62 3.26 9.88 13.19
C GLY A 62 1.89 10.32 12.66
N ALA A 63 1.73 11.57 12.22
CA ALA A 63 0.49 12.04 11.60
C ALA A 63 0.24 11.34 10.25
N VAL A 64 1.28 11.17 9.43
CA VAL A 64 1.20 10.45 8.14
C VAL A 64 0.86 8.98 8.36
N SER A 65 1.53 8.31 9.29
CA SER A 65 1.30 6.90 9.63
C SER A 65 -0.09 6.65 10.20
N VAL A 66 -0.61 7.53 11.06
CA VAL A 66 -1.94 7.34 11.65
C VAL A 66 -3.06 7.62 10.66
N LEU A 67 -2.93 8.66 9.84
CA LEU A 67 -4.04 9.18 9.02
C LEU A 67 -4.04 8.68 7.57
N PHE A 68 -2.88 8.38 7.00
CA PHE A 68 -2.74 8.12 5.56
C PHE A 68 -2.16 6.74 5.25
N GLU A 69 -1.17 6.29 6.02
CA GLU A 69 -0.52 5.00 5.81
C GLU A 69 -1.52 3.85 5.95
N GLY A 70 -1.49 2.93 4.98
CA GLY A 70 -2.43 1.81 4.89
C GLY A 70 -3.84 2.23 4.45
N ALA A 71 -4.45 3.23 5.11
CA ALA A 71 -5.83 3.65 4.89
C ALA A 71 -6.09 4.12 3.45
N MET A 72 -5.19 4.93 2.88
CA MET A 72 -5.36 5.47 1.53
C MET A 72 -5.18 4.40 0.46
N ARG A 73 -4.21 3.49 0.66
CA ARG A 73 -4.02 2.31 -0.20
C ARG A 73 -5.20 1.35 -0.11
N ALA A 74 -5.70 1.07 1.09
CA ALA A 74 -6.89 0.24 1.30
C ALA A 74 -8.13 0.83 0.62
N LEU A 75 -8.35 2.14 0.75
CA LEU A 75 -9.41 2.87 0.05
C LEU A 75 -9.27 2.72 -1.48
N PHE A 76 -8.09 2.97 -2.01
CA PHE A 76 -7.83 2.84 -3.45
C PHE A 76 -8.05 1.40 -3.95
N SER A 77 -7.56 0.39 -3.21
CA SER A 77 -7.81 -1.04 -3.49
C SER A 77 -9.30 -1.38 -3.49
N MET A 78 -10.06 -0.95 -2.48
CA MET A 78 -11.51 -1.17 -2.43
C MET A 78 -12.22 -0.56 -3.65
N LEU A 79 -11.87 0.67 -4.02
CA LEU A 79 -12.47 1.35 -5.19
C LEU A 79 -12.06 0.72 -6.52
N PHE A 80 -10.87 0.12 -6.60
CA PHE A 80 -10.46 -0.70 -7.74
C PHE A 80 -11.34 -1.95 -7.83
N GLY A 81 -11.52 -2.67 -6.72
CA GLY A 81 -12.36 -3.86 -6.66
C GLY A 81 -13.81 -3.63 -7.05
N ALA A 82 -14.43 -2.58 -6.50
CA ALA A 82 -15.75 -2.12 -6.90
C ALA A 82 -15.80 -1.76 -8.40
N GLY A 83 -14.75 -1.09 -8.89
CA GLY A 83 -14.60 -0.72 -10.29
C GLY A 83 -14.61 -1.91 -11.25
N VAL A 84 -14.06 -3.07 -10.85
CA VAL A 84 -14.08 -4.29 -11.67
C VAL A 84 -15.49 -4.85 -11.81
N VAL A 85 -16.28 -4.86 -10.72
CA VAL A 85 -17.68 -5.32 -10.78
C VAL A 85 -18.50 -4.40 -11.68
N LEU A 86 -18.38 -3.08 -11.49
CA LEU A 86 -19.08 -2.09 -12.30
C LEU A 86 -18.69 -2.18 -13.78
N PHE A 87 -17.39 -2.34 -14.07
CA PHE A 87 -16.86 -2.39 -15.43
C PHE A 87 -17.28 -3.65 -16.19
N THR A 88 -17.41 -4.78 -15.49
CA THR A 88 -17.76 -6.07 -16.10
C THR A 88 -19.26 -6.29 -16.23
N ALA A 89 -20.08 -5.53 -15.51
CA ALA A 89 -21.53 -5.60 -15.57
C ALA A 89 -22.06 -5.22 -16.97
N GLY A 90 -22.79 -6.14 -17.61
CA GLY A 90 -23.51 -5.88 -18.87
C GLY A 90 -22.65 -5.63 -20.11
N ARG A 91 -21.32 -5.80 -20.04
CA ARG A 91 -20.41 -5.45 -21.13
C ARG A 91 -20.05 -6.65 -22.02
N VAL A 92 -20.30 -6.52 -23.31
CA VAL A 92 -19.82 -7.49 -24.33
C VAL A 92 -18.29 -7.48 -24.32
N ASN A 93 -17.66 -8.66 -24.35
CA ASN A 93 -16.20 -8.83 -24.29
C ASN A 93 -15.52 -8.31 -23.00
N ALA A 94 -16.26 -8.23 -21.88
CA ALA A 94 -15.72 -7.81 -20.58
C ALA A 94 -14.42 -8.54 -20.20
N ARG A 95 -14.33 -9.84 -20.47
CA ARG A 95 -13.14 -10.66 -20.21
C ARG A 95 -11.90 -10.14 -20.92
N SER A 96 -11.94 -10.11 -22.25
CA SER A 96 -10.76 -9.75 -23.05
C SER A 96 -10.31 -8.33 -22.77
N LEU A 97 -11.26 -7.40 -22.58
CA LEU A 97 -10.94 -6.02 -22.26
C LEU A 97 -10.36 -5.87 -20.84
N HIS A 98 -10.88 -6.60 -19.84
CA HIS A 98 -10.33 -6.61 -18.48
C HIS A 98 -8.88 -7.10 -18.46
N PHE A 99 -8.60 -8.25 -19.08
CA PHE A 99 -7.24 -8.79 -19.12
C PHE A 99 -6.29 -7.91 -19.94
N ARG A 100 -6.74 -7.32 -21.05
CA ARG A 100 -5.92 -6.39 -21.82
C ARG A 100 -5.59 -5.12 -21.03
N ARG A 101 -6.55 -4.58 -20.28
CA ARG A 101 -6.33 -3.42 -19.40
C ARG A 101 -5.34 -3.74 -18.28
N ASN A 102 -5.47 -4.91 -17.63
CA ASN A 102 -4.53 -5.33 -16.58
C ASN A 102 -3.15 -5.68 -17.15
N LEU A 103 -3.07 -6.20 -18.38
CA LEU A 103 -1.78 -6.41 -19.05
C LEU A 103 -1.08 -5.08 -19.31
N TRP A 104 -1.80 -4.06 -19.80
CA TRP A 104 -1.23 -2.72 -19.93
C TRP A 104 -0.87 -2.10 -18.58
N LEU A 105 -1.68 -2.32 -17.55
CA LEU A 105 -1.37 -1.88 -16.18
C LEU A 105 -0.06 -2.51 -15.69
N LEU A 106 0.16 -3.80 -15.97
CA LEU A 106 1.40 -4.50 -15.66
C LEU A 106 2.58 -3.93 -16.46
N VAL A 107 2.41 -3.70 -17.77
CA VAL A 107 3.46 -3.10 -18.62
C VAL A 107 3.83 -1.71 -18.12
N PHE A 108 2.85 -0.87 -17.77
CA PHE A 108 3.12 0.44 -17.18
C PHE A 108 3.80 0.33 -15.82
N GLY A 109 3.39 -0.61 -14.97
CA GLY A 109 4.06 -0.86 -13.69
C GLY A 109 5.52 -1.31 -13.84
N LEU A 110 5.82 -2.16 -14.84
CA LEU A 110 7.19 -2.56 -15.14
C LEU A 110 8.04 -1.40 -15.66
N VAL A 111 7.47 -0.55 -16.52
CA VAL A 111 8.15 0.67 -16.99
C VAL A 111 8.37 1.64 -15.82
N ASP A 112 7.37 1.82 -14.96
CA ASP A 112 7.45 2.70 -13.81
C ASP A 112 8.51 2.21 -12.80
N ALA A 113 8.48 0.92 -12.46
CA ALA A 113 9.46 0.31 -11.57
C ALA A 113 10.88 0.37 -12.12
N PHE A 114 11.12 -0.09 -13.36
CA PHE A 114 12.48 -0.27 -13.85
C PHE A 114 13.02 0.94 -14.63
N LEU A 115 12.21 1.65 -15.40
CA LEU A 115 12.67 2.80 -16.19
C LEU A 115 12.48 4.12 -15.44
N LEU A 116 11.40 4.27 -14.66
CA LEU A 116 11.19 5.49 -13.86
C LEU A 116 11.75 5.37 -12.44
N LEU A 117 12.39 4.23 -12.13
CA LEU A 117 13.03 3.93 -10.85
C LEU A 117 12.05 3.96 -9.68
N TRP A 118 10.78 3.63 -9.93
CA TRP A 118 9.75 3.62 -8.89
C TRP A 118 9.86 2.36 -8.03
N THR A 119 10.62 2.44 -6.94
CA THR A 119 10.72 1.36 -5.96
C THR A 119 9.39 1.15 -5.26
N GLY A 120 8.82 -0.05 -5.38
CA GLY A 120 7.52 -0.36 -4.79
C GLY A 120 6.32 0.08 -5.63
N ASP A 121 6.39 -0.08 -6.95
CA ASP A 121 5.25 0.17 -7.83
C ASP A 121 4.02 -0.69 -7.47
N ILE A 122 2.91 0.00 -7.26
CA ILE A 122 1.63 -0.60 -6.89
C ILE A 122 0.85 -1.09 -8.13
N LEU A 123 1.16 -0.59 -9.33
CA LEU A 123 0.46 -0.95 -10.56
C LEU A 123 0.66 -2.44 -10.89
N MET A 124 1.88 -2.96 -10.70
CA MET A 124 2.15 -4.39 -10.83
C MET A 124 1.29 -5.22 -9.87
N VAL A 125 1.26 -4.85 -8.59
CA VAL A 125 0.46 -5.54 -7.56
C VAL A 125 -1.02 -5.55 -7.96
N TYR A 126 -1.54 -4.41 -8.44
CA TYR A 126 -2.93 -4.27 -8.83
C TYR A 126 -3.26 -5.00 -10.14
N ALA A 127 -2.32 -5.07 -11.07
CA ALA A 127 -2.48 -5.84 -12.29
C ALA A 127 -2.60 -7.34 -11.98
N LEU A 128 -1.73 -7.86 -11.12
CA LEU A 128 -1.74 -9.27 -10.69
C LEU A 128 -3.00 -9.58 -9.88
N ALA A 129 -3.31 -8.76 -8.87
CA ALA A 129 -4.53 -8.90 -8.09
C ALA A 129 -5.77 -8.79 -9.00
N GLY A 130 -5.79 -7.85 -9.94
CA GLY A 130 -6.86 -7.63 -10.90
C GLY A 130 -7.10 -8.83 -11.82
N MET A 131 -6.06 -9.55 -12.23
CA MET A 131 -6.19 -10.78 -13.01
C MET A 131 -6.90 -11.89 -12.22
N ILE A 132 -6.55 -12.07 -10.93
CA ILE A 132 -7.19 -13.03 -10.03
C ILE A 132 -8.65 -12.62 -9.76
N LEU A 133 -8.84 -11.34 -9.45
CA LEU A 133 -10.10 -10.73 -9.06
C LEU A 133 -11.20 -10.92 -10.11
N TYR A 134 -10.84 -10.97 -11.40
CA TYR A 134 -11.80 -11.27 -12.47
C TYR A 134 -12.55 -12.59 -12.23
N GLY A 135 -11.86 -13.64 -11.76
CA GLY A 135 -12.48 -14.95 -11.48
C GLY A 135 -13.41 -14.95 -10.27
N LEU A 136 -13.24 -13.98 -9.37
CA LEU A 136 -14.00 -13.86 -8.12
C LEU A 136 -15.21 -12.93 -8.24
N ARG A 137 -15.32 -12.17 -9.34
CA ARG A 137 -16.33 -11.11 -9.51
C ARG A 137 -17.77 -11.60 -9.40
N ASP A 138 -18.06 -12.85 -9.73
CA ASP A 138 -19.42 -13.42 -9.70
C ASP A 138 -19.75 -14.09 -8.35
N TRP A 139 -18.80 -14.13 -7.41
CA TRP A 139 -19.03 -14.74 -6.09
C TRP A 139 -20.01 -13.94 -5.24
N SER A 140 -20.76 -14.63 -4.39
CA SER A 140 -21.68 -13.98 -3.46
C SER A 140 -20.93 -13.10 -2.44
N PRO A 141 -21.54 -11.99 -1.95
CA PRO A 141 -20.90 -11.11 -0.97
C PRO A 141 -20.33 -11.86 0.24
N ARG A 142 -21.04 -12.89 0.72
CA ARG A 142 -20.58 -13.73 1.84
C ARG A 142 -19.25 -14.43 1.55
N ARG A 143 -19.09 -15.02 0.36
CA ARG A 143 -17.83 -15.69 -0.01
C ARG A 143 -16.68 -14.68 -0.10
N LEU A 144 -16.94 -13.51 -0.68
CA LEU A 144 -15.96 -12.44 -0.82
C LEU A 144 -15.47 -11.93 0.55
N VAL A 145 -16.37 -11.70 1.51
CA VAL A 145 -16.01 -11.29 2.89
C VAL A 145 -15.18 -12.37 3.59
N ILE A 146 -15.59 -13.64 3.51
CA ILE A 146 -14.85 -14.74 4.16
C ILE A 146 -13.45 -14.85 3.57
N THR A 147 -13.31 -14.82 2.24
CA THR A 147 -11.99 -14.89 1.59
C THR A 147 -11.12 -13.69 1.96
N SER A 148 -11.68 -12.48 1.97
CA SER A 148 -10.94 -11.30 2.43
C SER A 148 -10.45 -11.45 3.88
N ALA A 149 -11.32 -11.86 4.80
CA ALA A 149 -10.97 -12.08 6.20
C ALA A 149 -9.89 -13.15 6.36
N VAL A 150 -9.97 -14.25 5.62
CA VAL A 150 -8.94 -15.31 5.63
C VAL A 150 -7.60 -14.77 5.14
N LEU A 151 -7.58 -14.02 4.03
CA LEU A 151 -6.35 -13.42 3.51
C LEU A 151 -5.71 -12.46 4.53
N MET A 152 -6.52 -11.60 5.16
CA MET A 152 -6.04 -10.68 6.20
C MET A 152 -5.48 -11.41 7.41
N VAL A 153 -6.16 -12.48 7.88
CA VAL A 153 -5.68 -13.29 9.02
C VAL A 153 -4.38 -14.01 8.67
N VAL A 154 -4.28 -14.63 7.49
CA VAL A 154 -3.07 -15.33 7.05
C VAL A 154 -1.90 -14.37 6.95
N MET A 155 -2.10 -13.18 6.37
CA MET A 155 -1.07 -12.14 6.29
C MET A 155 -0.67 -11.64 7.67
N GLY A 156 -1.64 -11.33 8.54
CA GLY A 156 -1.37 -10.86 9.90
C GLY A 156 -0.61 -11.88 10.74
N VAL A 157 -0.98 -13.17 10.66
CA VAL A 157 -0.26 -14.25 11.33
C VAL A 157 1.14 -14.42 10.74
N GLY A 158 1.29 -14.35 9.41
CA GLY A 158 2.58 -14.47 8.75
C GLY A 158 3.54 -13.35 9.13
N LEU A 159 3.08 -12.09 9.10
CA LEU A 159 3.86 -10.93 9.51
C LEU A 159 4.19 -10.97 11.01
N GLY A 160 3.23 -11.33 11.86
CA GLY A 160 3.46 -11.49 13.29
C GLY A 160 4.47 -12.60 13.62
N ALA A 161 4.40 -13.73 12.92
CA ALA A 161 5.37 -14.82 13.08
C ALA A 161 6.78 -14.42 12.59
N ALA A 162 6.87 -13.68 11.48
CA ALA A 162 8.14 -13.15 10.98
C ALA A 162 8.77 -12.16 11.98
N GLY A 163 7.98 -11.21 12.50
CA GLY A 163 8.44 -10.27 13.53
C GLY A 163 8.88 -10.97 14.81
N TRP A 164 8.10 -11.96 15.27
CA TRP A 164 8.48 -12.78 16.43
C TRP A 164 9.78 -13.55 16.18
N GLY A 165 9.94 -14.15 15.01
CA GLY A 165 11.17 -14.86 14.61
C GLY A 165 12.39 -13.94 14.57
N LEU A 166 12.26 -12.73 14.00
CA LEU A 166 13.32 -11.71 14.02
C LEU A 166 13.70 -11.33 15.46
N GLY A 167 12.71 -11.16 16.34
CA GLY A 167 12.94 -10.91 17.76
C GLY A 167 13.71 -12.04 18.46
N GLN A 168 13.41 -13.31 18.13
CA GLN A 168 14.17 -14.44 18.66
C GLN A 168 15.63 -14.42 18.19
N LEU A 169 15.88 -14.19 16.90
CA LEU A 169 17.23 -14.07 16.34
C LEU A 169 18.01 -12.95 17.04
N ARG A 170 17.41 -11.76 17.16
CA ARG A 170 17.99 -10.62 17.89
C ARG A 170 18.45 -10.98 19.30
N THR A 171 17.61 -11.70 20.05
CA THR A 171 17.91 -12.06 21.45
C THR A 171 18.91 -13.19 21.59
N ALA A 172 18.93 -14.13 20.64
CA ALA A 172 19.82 -15.29 20.67
C ALA A 172 21.24 -14.93 20.25
N ASP A 173 21.37 -14.19 19.14
CA ASP A 173 22.63 -13.70 18.60
C ASP A 173 22.39 -12.43 17.76
N PRO A 174 22.71 -11.23 18.27
CA PRO A 174 22.60 -9.99 17.51
C PRO A 174 23.48 -9.92 16.24
N SER A 175 24.44 -10.84 16.09
CA SER A 175 25.26 -10.97 14.89
C SER A 175 24.71 -11.98 13.88
N ASP A 176 23.60 -12.64 14.19
CA ASP A 176 22.92 -13.56 13.27
C ASP A 176 22.62 -12.83 11.94
N PRO A 177 22.98 -13.41 10.78
CA PRO A 177 22.81 -12.77 9.48
C PRO A 177 21.38 -12.31 9.19
N GLY A 178 20.36 -13.02 9.71
CA GLY A 178 18.96 -12.67 9.54
C GLY A 178 18.57 -11.39 10.28
N TRP A 179 18.97 -11.26 11.56
CA TRP A 179 18.75 -10.03 12.31
C TRP A 179 19.66 -8.89 11.82
N ALA A 180 20.95 -9.15 11.64
CA ALA A 180 21.91 -8.14 11.19
C ALA A 180 21.53 -7.52 9.84
N GLY A 181 21.03 -8.35 8.90
CA GLY A 181 20.53 -7.86 7.60
C GLY A 181 19.26 -7.01 7.72
N PHE A 182 18.34 -7.35 8.63
CA PHE A 182 17.15 -6.55 8.91
C PHE A 182 17.51 -5.22 9.58
N ALA A 183 18.40 -5.25 10.57
CA ALA A 183 18.86 -4.08 11.28
C ALA A 183 19.59 -3.09 10.35
N ALA A 184 20.49 -3.59 9.49
CA ALA A 184 21.20 -2.77 8.51
C ALA A 184 20.26 -2.07 7.52
N GLN A 185 19.14 -2.70 7.14
CA GLN A 185 18.15 -2.12 6.22
C GLN A 185 17.26 -1.06 6.88
N ASN A 186 16.89 -1.22 8.15
CA ASN A 186 15.90 -0.35 8.81
C ASN A 186 16.54 0.69 9.76
N ASN A 187 17.79 0.49 10.16
CA ASN A 187 18.57 1.44 10.96
C ASN A 187 20.04 1.46 10.45
N PRO A 188 20.26 1.99 9.24
CA PRO A 188 21.59 2.03 8.62
C PRO A 188 22.53 2.94 9.41
N SER A 189 23.84 2.69 9.31
CA SER A 189 24.84 3.63 9.82
C SER A 189 24.83 4.94 9.03
N VAL A 190 25.38 6.00 9.60
CA VAL A 190 25.46 7.31 8.92
C VAL A 190 26.26 7.18 7.63
N GLU A 191 27.33 6.38 7.62
CA GLU A 191 28.13 6.14 6.43
C GLU A 191 27.33 5.44 5.32
N ALA A 192 26.58 4.38 5.67
CA ALA A 192 25.74 3.67 4.71
C ALA A 192 24.62 4.57 4.15
N TYR A 193 24.06 5.42 5.02
CA TYR A 193 23.07 6.43 4.63
C TYR A 193 23.65 7.43 3.60
N GLU A 194 24.84 7.98 3.87
CA GLU A 194 25.48 8.94 2.99
C GLU A 194 25.92 8.31 1.66
N GLU A 195 26.39 7.06 1.68
CA GLU A 195 26.76 6.31 0.49
C GLU A 195 25.57 6.09 -0.45
N GLU A 196 24.42 5.65 0.09
CA GLU A 196 23.20 5.49 -0.70
C GLU A 196 22.79 6.83 -1.34
N LEU A 197 22.77 7.91 -0.55
CA LEU A 197 22.37 9.22 -1.06
C LEU A 197 23.32 9.76 -2.11
N ALA A 198 24.63 9.53 -1.97
CA ALA A 198 25.62 9.91 -2.96
C ALA A 198 25.36 9.22 -4.30
N GLU A 199 25.09 7.91 -4.29
CA GLU A 199 24.79 7.16 -5.52
C GLU A 199 23.45 7.55 -6.15
N ARG A 200 22.39 7.70 -5.34
CA ARG A 200 21.05 8.07 -5.83
C ARG A 200 20.95 9.52 -6.33
N ARG A 201 21.76 10.44 -5.81
CA ARG A 201 21.74 11.88 -6.18
C ARG A 201 22.76 12.26 -7.27
N ALA A 202 23.72 11.39 -7.60
CA ALA A 202 24.80 11.73 -8.52
C ALA A 202 24.31 12.01 -9.95
N ASN A 203 23.63 11.04 -10.57
CA ASN A 203 23.03 11.14 -11.89
C ASN A 203 22.14 9.91 -12.15
N TYR A 204 21.33 9.97 -13.20
CA TYR A 204 20.39 8.90 -13.53
C TYR A 204 21.08 7.52 -13.73
N PRO A 205 22.19 7.37 -14.47
CA PRO A 205 22.87 6.07 -14.60
C PRO A 205 23.30 5.44 -13.27
N ARG A 206 23.84 6.23 -12.34
CA ARG A 206 24.20 5.74 -11.00
C ARG A 206 22.98 5.38 -10.16
N ALA A 207 21.97 6.24 -10.14
CA ALA A 207 20.71 5.96 -9.48
C ALA A 207 20.04 4.70 -10.03
N PHE A 208 20.09 4.49 -11.35
CA PHE A 208 19.60 3.29 -12.02
C PHE A 208 20.40 2.06 -11.63
N ALA A 209 21.73 2.12 -11.67
CA ALA A 209 22.59 0.99 -11.31
C ALA A 209 22.37 0.55 -9.85
N TRP A 210 22.30 1.52 -8.94
CA TRP A 210 21.98 1.28 -7.54
C TRP A 210 20.57 0.67 -7.40
N SER A 211 19.57 1.29 -8.01
CA SER A 211 18.18 0.84 -7.90
C SER A 211 17.98 -0.54 -8.50
N ALA A 212 18.59 -0.85 -9.65
CA ALA A 212 18.42 -2.13 -10.35
C ALA A 212 18.85 -3.33 -9.50
N VAL A 213 19.93 -3.19 -8.71
CA VAL A 213 20.41 -4.24 -7.79
C VAL A 213 19.40 -4.51 -6.66
N HIS A 214 18.78 -3.45 -6.14
CA HIS A 214 17.84 -3.53 -5.02
C HIS A 214 16.39 -3.82 -5.48
N MET A 215 16.05 -3.46 -6.72
CA MET A 215 14.70 -3.51 -7.28
C MET A 215 14.16 -4.93 -7.30
N VAL A 216 14.98 -5.94 -7.62
CA VAL A 216 14.52 -7.33 -7.69
C VAL A 216 14.02 -7.81 -6.33
N GLY A 217 14.76 -7.51 -5.26
CA GLY A 217 14.36 -7.86 -3.88
C GLY A 217 13.10 -7.11 -3.44
N ILE A 218 13.06 -5.80 -3.70
CA ILE A 218 11.90 -4.94 -3.38
C ILE A 218 10.66 -5.40 -4.14
N MET A 219 10.79 -5.72 -5.43
CA MET A 219 9.70 -6.23 -6.26
C MET A 219 9.19 -7.57 -5.77
N PHE A 220 10.08 -8.47 -5.37
CA PHE A 220 9.67 -9.73 -4.76
C PHE A 220 8.85 -9.51 -3.48
N ALA A 221 9.33 -8.62 -2.60
CA ALA A 221 8.60 -8.24 -1.39
C ALA A 221 7.24 -7.59 -1.72
N PHE A 222 7.18 -6.74 -2.75
CA PHE A 222 5.94 -6.10 -3.19
C PHE A 222 4.93 -7.09 -3.81
N VAL A 223 5.37 -8.16 -4.47
CA VAL A 223 4.46 -9.23 -4.90
C VAL A 223 3.77 -9.90 -3.71
N LEU A 224 4.41 -9.94 -2.53
CA LEU A 224 3.77 -10.43 -1.30
C LEU A 224 2.66 -9.49 -0.78
N LEU A 225 2.50 -8.28 -1.36
CA LEU A 225 1.35 -7.39 -1.12
C LEU A 225 0.14 -7.71 -2.01
N VAL A 226 0.26 -8.62 -2.99
CA VAL A 226 -0.90 -9.03 -3.81
C VAL A 226 -2.06 -9.56 -2.95
N PRO A 227 -1.85 -10.41 -1.93
CA PRO A 227 -2.92 -10.82 -1.01
C PRO A 227 -3.55 -9.66 -0.23
N ASP A 228 -2.77 -8.66 0.20
CA ASP A 228 -3.26 -7.46 0.89
C ASP A 228 -4.18 -6.65 -0.03
N ALA A 229 -3.70 -6.32 -1.23
CA ALA A 229 -4.48 -5.61 -2.23
C ALA A 229 -5.74 -6.39 -2.62
N LEU A 230 -5.62 -7.71 -2.82
CA LEU A 230 -6.75 -8.57 -3.15
C LEU A 230 -7.79 -8.60 -2.02
N ALA A 231 -7.38 -8.72 -0.76
CA ALA A 231 -8.29 -8.70 0.38
C ALA A 231 -9.15 -7.43 0.41
N MET A 232 -8.51 -6.26 0.20
CA MET A 232 -9.20 -4.97 0.15
C MET A 232 -10.07 -4.83 -1.11
N MET A 233 -9.60 -5.29 -2.27
CA MET A 233 -10.41 -5.30 -3.50
C MET A 233 -11.68 -6.15 -3.35
N LEU A 234 -11.61 -7.30 -2.67
CA LEU A 234 -12.77 -8.14 -2.39
C LEU A 234 -13.79 -7.44 -1.48
N LEU A 235 -13.33 -6.72 -0.45
CA LEU A 235 -14.21 -5.87 0.36
C LEU A 235 -14.85 -4.77 -0.48
N GLY A 236 -14.09 -4.15 -1.38
CA GLY A 236 -14.60 -3.21 -2.36
C GLY A 236 -15.75 -3.76 -3.20
N MET A 237 -15.60 -4.99 -3.72
CA MET A 237 -16.67 -5.69 -4.44
C MET A 237 -17.91 -5.92 -3.56
N VAL A 238 -17.72 -6.27 -2.29
CA VAL A 238 -18.82 -6.47 -1.33
C VAL A 238 -19.56 -5.15 -1.11
N LEU A 239 -18.84 -4.08 -0.78
CA LEU A 239 -19.43 -2.76 -0.53
C LEU A 239 -20.20 -2.24 -1.75
N PHE A 240 -19.73 -2.52 -2.96
CA PHE A 240 -20.46 -2.24 -4.17
C PHE A 240 -21.74 -3.08 -4.28
N LYS A 241 -21.64 -4.41 -4.16
CA LYS A 241 -22.78 -5.34 -4.32
C LYS A 241 -23.89 -5.14 -3.29
N VAL A 242 -23.56 -4.65 -2.09
CA VAL A 242 -24.53 -4.39 -1.03
C VAL A 242 -25.03 -2.94 -1.03
N GLY A 243 -24.71 -2.15 -2.06
CA GLY A 243 -25.22 -0.78 -2.22
C GLY A 243 -24.72 0.17 -1.13
N VAL A 244 -23.44 0.09 -0.77
CA VAL A 244 -22.80 1.08 0.13
C VAL A 244 -22.14 2.18 -0.69
N LEU A 245 -21.59 1.86 -1.86
CA LEU A 245 -20.86 2.79 -2.72
C LEU A 245 -21.73 3.59 -3.69
N ASP A 246 -23.03 3.27 -3.78
CA ASP A 246 -24.00 3.96 -4.65
C ASP A 246 -24.75 5.10 -3.94
N ALA A 247 -24.37 5.43 -2.70
CA ALA A 247 -25.02 6.43 -1.85
C ALA A 247 -26.51 6.15 -1.53
N SER A 248 -26.98 4.91 -1.67
CA SER A 248 -28.39 4.55 -1.46
C SER A 248 -28.81 4.41 0.01
N ARG A 249 -27.86 4.41 0.96
CA ARG A 249 -28.15 4.25 2.41
C ARG A 249 -28.49 5.58 3.08
N SER A 250 -29.15 5.50 4.24
CA SER A 250 -29.49 6.70 5.01
C SER A 250 -28.25 7.37 5.61
N VAL A 251 -28.33 8.69 5.85
CA VAL A 251 -27.25 9.47 6.48
C VAL A 251 -26.85 8.86 7.84
N GLY A 252 -27.81 8.44 8.66
CA GLY A 252 -27.53 7.79 9.95
C GLY A 252 -26.87 6.41 9.82
N TRP A 253 -27.00 5.74 8.69
CA TRP A 253 -26.24 4.52 8.40
C TRP A 253 -24.77 4.85 8.10
N TYR A 254 -24.52 5.83 7.23
CA TYR A 254 -23.16 6.29 6.92
C TYR A 254 -22.45 6.92 8.12
N ALA A 255 -23.17 7.69 8.95
CA ALA A 255 -22.62 8.27 10.17
C ALA A 255 -22.15 7.18 11.15
N ARG A 256 -22.94 6.11 11.33
CA ARG A 256 -22.53 4.96 12.16
C ARG A 256 -21.33 4.23 11.56
N LEU A 257 -21.32 4.02 10.24
CA LEU A 257 -20.17 3.42 9.57
C LEU A 257 -18.90 4.25 9.78
N ALA A 258 -18.99 5.58 9.64
CA ALA A 258 -17.88 6.50 9.86
C ALA A 258 -17.40 6.46 11.32
N VAL A 259 -18.30 6.58 12.30
CA VAL A 259 -17.92 6.57 13.72
C VAL A 259 -17.27 5.26 14.13
N VAL A 260 -17.84 4.12 13.72
CA VAL A 260 -17.26 2.80 14.04
C VAL A 260 -15.94 2.59 13.30
N GLY A 261 -15.91 2.90 12.00
CA GLY A 261 -14.71 2.71 11.17
C GLY A 261 -13.53 3.57 11.61
N PHE A 262 -13.74 4.89 11.76
CA PHE A 262 -12.71 5.79 12.26
C PHE A 262 -12.37 5.50 13.71
N GLY A 263 -13.34 5.16 14.55
CA GLY A 263 -13.09 4.79 15.95
C GLY A 263 -12.15 3.59 16.06
N LEU A 264 -12.44 2.51 15.36
CA LEU A 264 -11.59 1.31 15.35
C LEU A 264 -10.22 1.61 14.71
N GLY A 265 -10.20 2.26 13.54
CA GLY A 265 -8.97 2.55 12.82
C GLY A 265 -8.03 3.49 13.59
N LEU A 266 -8.52 4.60 14.11
CA LEU A 266 -7.70 5.56 14.86
C LEU A 266 -7.21 4.96 16.16
N VAL A 267 -8.03 4.18 16.88
CA VAL A 267 -7.59 3.54 18.13
C VAL A 267 -6.46 2.55 17.85
N THR A 268 -6.57 1.71 16.82
CA THR A 268 -5.52 0.76 16.45
C THR A 268 -4.26 1.49 16.02
N ASN A 269 -4.35 2.45 15.10
CA ASN A 269 -3.18 3.16 14.59
C ASN A 269 -2.49 4.00 15.68
N LEU A 270 -3.24 4.63 16.58
CA LEU A 270 -2.66 5.36 17.72
C LEU A 270 -2.02 4.42 18.74
N TRP A 271 -2.58 3.23 18.92
CA TRP A 271 -1.98 2.20 19.76
C TRP A 271 -0.64 1.71 19.17
N GLU A 272 -0.58 1.45 17.87
CA GLU A 272 0.65 1.08 17.15
C GLU A 272 1.71 2.18 17.24
N LEU A 273 1.33 3.44 16.94
CA LEU A 273 2.23 4.59 17.06
C LEU A 273 2.75 4.74 18.48
N ARG A 274 1.88 4.64 19.49
CA ARG A 274 2.29 4.70 20.90
C ARG A 274 3.26 3.58 21.24
N HIS A 275 3.03 2.37 20.74
CA HIS A 275 3.92 1.24 20.97
C HIS A 275 5.31 1.49 20.39
N ALA A 276 5.37 1.96 19.14
CA ALA A 276 6.62 2.32 18.47
C ALA A 276 7.38 3.43 19.23
N LEU A 277 6.68 4.47 19.71
CA LEU A 277 7.31 5.55 20.48
C LEU A 277 7.81 5.11 21.85
N VAL A 278 7.08 4.25 22.55
CA VAL A 278 7.50 3.70 23.86
C VAL A 278 8.71 2.78 23.72
N ALA A 279 8.84 2.10 22.59
CA ALA A 279 10.02 1.33 22.23
C ALA A 279 11.18 2.20 21.70
N ASP A 280 11.08 3.54 21.76
CA ASP A 280 12.08 4.48 21.20
C ASP A 280 12.39 4.24 19.71
N LEU A 281 11.36 3.80 18.96
CA LEU A 281 11.47 3.42 17.55
C LEU A 281 12.53 2.34 17.30
N ASP A 282 12.80 1.52 18.32
CA ASP A 282 13.64 0.33 18.23
C ASP A 282 12.96 -0.73 17.33
N LEU A 283 13.79 -1.37 16.51
CA LEU A 283 13.41 -2.29 15.43
C LEU A 283 12.81 -3.62 15.91
#